data_AF-A0A2S9FDP3-F1
#
_entry.id   AF-A0A2S9FDP3-F1
#
_cell.length_a   1.000
_cell.length_b   1.000
_cell.length_c   1.000
_cell.angle_alpha   90.00
_cell.angle_beta   90.00
_cell.angle_gamma   90.00
#
_symmetry.space_group_name_H-M   'P 1'
#
loop_
_entity.id
_entity.type
_entity.pdbx_description
1 polymer ?
#
loop_
_entity_poly.entity_id
_entity_poly.type
_entity_poly.pdbx_seq_one_letter_code
_entity_poly.pdbx_strand_id
1 'polypeptide(L)'
;GAQPNTGSDGVLVSVAESDGTIFEFWRAAREGDAWTTEFAAVNSLHGSGWGGAATGSGASRLAGVIRVAEIAEGEIPHALALQSDNTCPTFRPPALKSDGTSTRADCIPEGARLQLDPELDLESLNLSPGELAVGRAMQRYGGYLMDVADTPMSVSFERDRDAVPGELGPTYSDAGFRWDYDAMENIPWDKLRVLK
;
A
#
# COMPACT_ATOMS: atom_id res chain seq x y z
N GLY A 1 -15.95 -3.28 15.47
CA GLY A 1 -14.88 -4.30 15.35
C GLY A 1 -14.23 -4.17 13.99
N ALA A 2 -13.00 -4.67 13.82
CA ALA A 2 -12.28 -4.60 12.55
C ALA A 2 -13.08 -5.29 11.41
N GLN A 3 -13.03 -4.71 10.22
CA GLN A 3 -13.73 -5.21 9.02
C GLN A 3 -12.72 -5.37 7.88
N PRO A 4 -12.81 -6.45 7.09
CA PRO A 4 -12.01 -6.59 5.87
C PRO A 4 -12.26 -5.42 4.91
N ASN A 5 -11.27 -5.12 4.07
CA ASN A 5 -11.50 -4.24 2.93
C ASN A 5 -12.51 -4.88 1.94
N THR A 6 -13.14 -4.05 1.12
CA THR A 6 -14.20 -4.47 0.17
C THR A 6 -13.66 -5.01 -1.16
N GLY A 7 -12.33 -4.94 -1.37
CA GLY A 7 -11.67 -5.51 -2.54
C GLY A 7 -11.63 -7.04 -2.52
N SER A 8 -11.30 -7.64 -3.66
CA SER A 8 -11.23 -9.11 -3.84
C SER A 8 -10.24 -9.80 -2.90
N ASP A 9 -9.23 -9.06 -2.43
CA ASP A 9 -8.25 -9.56 -1.47
C ASP A 9 -8.78 -9.70 -0.04
N GLY A 10 -9.93 -9.10 0.31
CA GLY A 10 -10.54 -9.20 1.65
C GLY A 10 -9.53 -9.02 2.79
N VAL A 11 -8.60 -8.09 2.63
CA VAL A 11 -7.50 -7.83 3.54
C VAL A 11 -8.05 -7.40 4.89
N LEU A 12 -7.59 -8.07 5.94
CA LEU A 12 -7.80 -7.65 7.31
C LEU A 12 -6.46 -7.70 8.03
N VAL A 13 -6.09 -6.60 8.67
CA VAL A 13 -4.94 -6.57 9.58
C VAL A 13 -5.44 -6.22 10.97
N SER A 14 -5.06 -7.02 11.96
CA SER A 14 -5.33 -6.77 13.37
C SER A 14 -4.02 -6.68 14.13
N VAL A 15 -3.92 -5.68 15.00
CA VAL A 15 -2.75 -5.44 15.84
C VAL A 15 -3.13 -5.68 17.29
N ALA A 16 -2.44 -6.62 17.94
CA ALA A 16 -2.47 -6.79 19.38
C ALA A 16 -1.47 -5.83 20.02
N GLU A 17 -1.92 -4.64 20.42
CA GLU A 17 -1.05 -3.59 20.96
C GLU A 17 -0.30 -4.00 22.23
N SER A 18 -0.82 -4.97 23.00
CA SER A 18 -0.21 -5.42 24.26
C SER A 18 1.19 -6.02 24.10
N ASP A 19 1.46 -6.66 22.97
CA ASP A 19 2.73 -7.34 22.69
C ASP A 19 3.27 -7.05 21.28
N GLY A 20 2.58 -6.21 20.51
CA GLY A 20 2.96 -5.83 19.17
C GLY A 20 2.77 -6.95 18.14
N THR A 21 1.96 -7.97 18.41
CA THR A 21 1.65 -9.01 17.42
C THR A 21 0.72 -8.48 16.33
N ILE A 22 1.05 -8.74 15.07
CA ILE A 22 0.24 -8.39 13.91
C ILE A 22 -0.30 -9.67 13.31
N PHE A 23 -1.62 -9.74 13.14
CA PHE A 23 -2.29 -10.78 12.38
C PHE A 23 -2.74 -10.20 11.03
N GLU A 24 -2.28 -10.79 9.95
CA GLU A 24 -2.51 -10.31 8.59
C GLU A 24 -3.22 -11.41 7.80
N PHE A 25 -4.38 -11.09 7.26
CA PHE A 25 -5.27 -12.05 6.62
C PHE A 25 -5.51 -11.65 5.17
N TRP A 26 -5.53 -12.65 4.29
CA TRP A 26 -6.02 -12.56 2.93
C TRP A 26 -7.33 -13.34 2.80
N ARG A 27 -8.28 -12.74 2.09
CA ARG A 27 -9.68 -13.17 1.96
C ARG A 27 -10.33 -13.45 3.31
N ALA A 28 -10.16 -12.54 4.25
CA ALA A 28 -10.87 -12.60 5.51
C ALA A 28 -12.37 -12.38 5.26
N ALA A 29 -13.20 -13.32 5.70
CA ALA A 29 -14.65 -13.22 5.59
C ALA A 29 -15.30 -13.67 6.90
N ARG A 30 -16.48 -13.11 7.18
CA ARG A 30 -17.29 -13.54 8.31
C ARG A 30 -18.43 -14.41 7.81
N GLU A 31 -18.44 -15.67 8.26
CA GLU A 31 -19.43 -16.68 7.91
C GLU A 31 -20.23 -17.04 9.16
N GLY A 32 -21.38 -16.36 9.35
CA GLY A 32 -22.17 -16.46 10.57
C GLY A 32 -21.39 -15.97 11.80
N ASP A 33 -21.15 -16.88 12.74
CA ASP A 33 -20.41 -16.59 13.98
C ASP A 33 -18.90 -16.87 13.87
N ALA A 34 -18.41 -17.34 12.72
CA ALA A 34 -17.00 -17.67 12.49
C ALA A 34 -16.33 -16.70 11.50
N TRP A 35 -14.99 -16.63 11.58
CA TRP A 35 -14.14 -15.99 10.59
C TRP A 35 -13.42 -17.04 9.75
N THR A 36 -13.33 -16.83 8.45
CA THR A 36 -12.57 -17.62 7.49
C THR A 36 -11.49 -16.76 6.84
N THR A 37 -10.42 -17.38 6.38
CA THR A 37 -9.30 -16.75 5.64
C THR A 37 -8.62 -17.81 4.79
N GLU A 38 -8.12 -17.44 3.61
CA GLU A 38 -7.38 -18.37 2.75
C GLU A 38 -5.88 -18.41 3.11
N PHE A 39 -5.30 -17.26 3.46
CA PHE A 39 -3.92 -17.16 3.96
C PHE A 39 -3.84 -16.22 5.16
N ALA A 40 -2.99 -16.57 6.12
CA ALA A 40 -2.68 -15.73 7.26
C ALA A 40 -1.18 -15.67 7.52
N ALA A 41 -0.71 -14.53 8.01
CA ALA A 41 0.62 -14.35 8.55
C ALA A 41 0.54 -13.76 9.96
N VAL A 42 1.51 -14.15 10.80
CA VAL A 42 1.71 -13.55 12.12
C VAL A 42 3.08 -12.87 12.11
N ASN A 43 3.06 -11.56 12.30
CA ASN A 43 4.25 -10.70 12.28
C ASN A 43 4.37 -9.94 13.61
N SER A 44 5.48 -9.22 13.80
CA SER A 44 5.68 -8.33 14.94
C SER A 44 5.81 -6.88 14.45
N LEU A 45 5.14 -5.95 15.13
CA LEU A 45 5.32 -4.50 14.96
C LEU A 45 6.75 -4.05 15.22
N HIS A 46 7.51 -4.81 16.00
CA HIS A 46 8.91 -4.53 16.31
C HIS A 46 9.87 -5.34 15.43
N GLY A 47 9.34 -6.11 14.47
CA GLY A 47 10.09 -6.89 13.51
C GLY A 47 10.61 -6.06 12.35
N SER A 48 11.27 -6.73 11.40
CA SER A 48 11.80 -6.10 10.19
C SER A 48 10.72 -5.66 9.19
N GLY A 49 9.46 -6.10 9.38
CA GLY A 49 8.41 -5.99 8.37
C GLY A 49 8.54 -7.02 7.24
N TRP A 50 9.45 -8.00 7.34
CA TRP A 50 9.65 -9.06 6.35
C TRP A 50 9.55 -10.44 6.99
N GLY A 51 9.05 -11.42 6.25
CA GLY A 51 8.86 -12.80 6.73
C GLY A 51 7.40 -13.28 6.70
N GLY A 52 6.48 -12.43 6.24
CA GLY A 52 5.08 -12.78 6.07
C GLY A 52 4.83 -13.59 4.79
N ALA A 53 3.67 -14.25 4.72
CA ALA A 53 3.18 -14.92 3.51
C ALA A 53 1.99 -14.22 2.85
N ALA A 54 1.44 -13.17 3.49
CA ALA A 54 0.21 -12.48 3.09
C ALA A 54 0.36 -11.53 1.88
N THR A 55 1.55 -11.43 1.31
CA THR A 55 1.89 -10.59 0.16
C THR A 55 2.80 -11.38 -0.77
N GLY A 56 2.80 -11.04 -2.06
CA GLY A 56 3.68 -11.59 -3.09
C GLY A 56 5.15 -11.49 -2.71
N SER A 57 5.57 -10.39 -2.08
CA SER A 57 6.99 -10.16 -1.74
C SER A 57 7.43 -10.78 -0.42
N GLY A 58 6.48 -11.12 0.44
CA GLY A 58 6.70 -11.48 1.84
C GLY A 58 6.91 -10.28 2.80
N ALA A 59 6.64 -9.06 2.33
CA ALA A 59 6.46 -7.90 3.18
C ALA A 59 5.22 -8.07 4.08
N SER A 60 5.26 -7.48 5.28
CA SER A 60 4.09 -7.28 6.11
C SER A 60 3.05 -6.47 5.34
N ARG A 61 1.79 -6.90 5.39
CA ARG A 61 0.67 -6.21 4.76
C ARG A 61 0.33 -4.87 5.44
N LEU A 62 0.86 -4.66 6.65
CA LEU A 62 0.78 -3.40 7.38
C LEU A 62 1.89 -2.41 6.99
N ALA A 63 3.04 -2.92 6.56
CA ALA A 63 4.20 -2.09 6.26
C ALA A 63 3.92 -1.22 5.03
N GLY A 64 4.18 0.08 5.13
CA GLY A 64 4.02 1.04 4.03
C GLY A 64 2.59 1.46 3.71
N VAL A 65 1.60 0.94 4.45
CA VAL A 65 0.20 1.40 4.35
C VAL A 65 0.10 2.83 4.89
N ILE A 66 -0.42 3.74 4.07
CA ILE A 66 -0.70 5.13 4.44
C ILE A 66 -1.82 5.16 5.48
N ARG A 67 -1.62 5.90 6.57
CA ARG A 67 -2.57 6.03 7.67
C ARG A 67 -3.55 7.16 7.46
N VAL A 68 -4.73 6.99 8.03
CA VAL A 68 -5.76 8.05 8.08
C VAL A 68 -5.18 9.31 8.75
N ALA A 69 -4.45 9.14 9.85
CA ALA A 69 -3.81 10.24 10.58
C ALA A 69 -2.76 11.00 9.74
N GLU A 70 -2.01 10.29 8.88
CA GLU A 70 -0.98 10.91 8.03
C GLU A 70 -1.60 11.79 6.95
N ILE A 71 -2.74 11.37 6.38
CA ILE A 71 -3.49 12.20 5.44
C ILE A 71 -4.12 13.40 6.16
N ALA A 72 -4.67 13.21 7.36
CA ALA A 72 -5.21 14.31 8.16
C ALA A 72 -4.14 15.36 8.52
N GLU A 73 -2.91 14.93 8.78
CA GLU A 73 -1.77 15.81 9.06
C GLU A 73 -1.09 16.36 7.79
N GLY A 74 -1.33 15.76 6.63
CA GLY A 74 -0.72 16.12 5.36
C GLY A 74 0.76 15.70 5.23
N GLU A 75 1.23 14.77 6.07
CA GLU A 75 2.59 14.25 6.07
C GLU A 75 2.59 12.72 6.23
N ILE A 76 3.25 12.03 5.29
CA ILE A 76 3.45 10.57 5.34
C ILE A 76 4.95 10.31 5.55
N PRO A 77 5.39 9.95 6.77
CA PRO A 77 6.80 9.90 7.14
C PRO A 77 7.48 8.55 6.85
N HIS A 78 7.01 7.80 5.85
CA HIS A 78 7.54 6.48 5.51
C HIS A 78 7.49 6.16 4.01
N ALA A 79 8.15 5.07 3.62
CA ALA A 79 8.07 4.55 2.26
C ALA A 79 6.73 3.84 2.04
N LEU A 80 6.17 3.94 0.83
CA LEU A 80 4.81 3.48 0.53
C LEU A 80 4.78 2.02 0.06
N ALA A 81 3.70 1.32 0.39
CA ALA A 81 3.37 0.00 -0.11
C ALA A 81 2.77 0.10 -1.53
N LEU A 82 3.49 -0.42 -2.53
CA LEU A 82 3.08 -0.36 -3.93
C LEU A 82 2.68 -1.74 -4.46
N GLN A 83 1.74 -1.78 -5.39
CA GLN A 83 1.39 -2.96 -6.19
C GLN A 83 1.30 -2.60 -7.67
N SER A 84 1.46 -3.58 -8.55
CA SER A 84 1.42 -3.38 -10.00
C SER A 84 1.00 -4.66 -10.74
N ASP A 85 0.39 -4.50 -11.91
CA ASP A 85 0.14 -5.55 -12.89
C ASP A 85 1.42 -5.94 -13.67
N ASN A 86 2.48 -5.11 -13.58
CA ASN A 86 3.74 -5.28 -14.29
C ASN A 86 4.87 -5.76 -13.37
N THR A 87 4.60 -6.82 -12.61
CA THR A 87 5.54 -7.38 -11.64
C THR A 87 6.33 -8.54 -12.22
N CYS A 88 7.67 -8.52 -12.09
CA CYS A 88 8.54 -9.59 -12.58
C CYS A 88 8.41 -10.88 -11.74
N PRO A 89 8.72 -12.06 -12.30
CA PRO A 89 8.91 -13.29 -11.52
C PRO A 89 10.17 -13.28 -10.63
N THR A 90 10.97 -12.23 -10.70
CA THR A 90 12.16 -12.02 -9.86
C THR A 90 11.86 -11.02 -8.74
N PHE A 91 12.70 -11.02 -7.72
CA PHE A 91 12.59 -10.10 -6.58
C PHE A 91 13.96 -9.51 -6.21
N ARG A 92 13.94 -8.44 -5.41
CA ARG A 92 15.11 -7.77 -4.85
C ARG A 92 15.03 -7.81 -3.32
N PRO A 93 16.07 -8.33 -2.63
CA PRO A 93 16.14 -8.27 -1.18
C PRO A 93 15.95 -6.83 -0.66
N PRO A 94 15.28 -6.61 0.48
CA PRO A 94 14.88 -7.61 1.49
C PRO A 94 13.60 -8.42 1.19
N ALA A 95 12.94 -8.22 0.02
CA ALA A 95 11.88 -9.13 -0.40
C ALA A 95 12.40 -10.58 -0.47
N LEU A 96 11.49 -11.52 -0.19
CA LEU A 96 11.82 -12.92 0.03
C LEU A 96 11.44 -13.81 -1.15
N LYS A 97 10.44 -13.39 -1.91
CA LYS A 97 9.88 -14.12 -3.05
C LYS A 97 9.23 -13.11 -4.01
N SER A 98 8.71 -13.62 -5.12
CA SER A 98 7.78 -12.89 -6.00
C SER A 98 6.72 -13.84 -6.52
N ASP A 99 5.49 -13.36 -6.65
CA ASP A 99 4.40 -14.02 -7.37
C ASP A 99 4.09 -13.37 -8.73
N GLY A 100 4.90 -12.38 -9.13
CA GLY A 100 4.83 -11.73 -10.43
C GLY A 100 5.02 -12.70 -11.59
N THR A 101 4.31 -12.43 -12.68
CA THR A 101 4.35 -13.26 -13.90
C THR A 101 4.62 -12.45 -15.17
N SER A 102 4.87 -11.14 -15.05
CA SER A 102 5.12 -10.28 -16.20
C SER A 102 6.36 -10.72 -16.97
N THR A 103 6.22 -10.76 -18.29
CA THR A 103 7.31 -11.04 -19.24
C THR A 103 7.79 -9.78 -19.95
N ARG A 104 7.23 -8.61 -19.59
CA ARG A 104 7.64 -7.33 -20.17
C ARG A 104 9.09 -7.01 -19.78
N ALA A 105 9.83 -6.42 -20.71
CA ALA A 105 11.22 -6.03 -20.46
C ALA A 105 11.37 -4.93 -19.39
N ASP A 106 10.30 -4.17 -19.15
CA ASP A 106 10.20 -3.11 -18.14
C ASP A 106 9.46 -3.57 -16.88
N CYS A 107 9.29 -4.88 -16.66
CA CYS A 107 8.68 -5.36 -15.42
C CYS A 107 9.49 -4.90 -14.20
N ILE A 108 8.80 -4.71 -13.08
CA ILE A 108 9.39 -4.25 -11.83
C ILE A 108 9.52 -5.48 -10.90
N PRO A 109 10.73 -5.82 -10.42
CA PRO A 109 10.87 -6.88 -9.43
C PRO A 109 10.23 -6.48 -8.10
N GLU A 110 9.57 -7.41 -7.42
CA GLU A 110 9.14 -7.14 -6.05
C GLU A 110 10.31 -6.82 -5.13
N GLY A 111 10.09 -5.99 -4.13
CA GLY A 111 11.11 -5.37 -3.30
C GLY A 111 11.87 -4.22 -3.98
N ALA A 112 11.71 -4.01 -5.29
CA ALA A 112 12.28 -2.82 -5.93
C ALA A 112 11.64 -1.54 -5.37
N ARG A 113 12.48 -0.54 -5.09
CA ARG A 113 12.05 0.76 -4.59
C ARG A 113 11.93 1.74 -5.75
N LEU A 114 10.74 2.28 -5.95
CA LEU A 114 10.44 3.37 -6.87
C LEU A 114 10.47 4.69 -6.11
N GLN A 115 10.93 5.75 -6.76
CA GLN A 115 10.96 7.10 -6.20
C GLN A 115 10.46 8.08 -7.24
N LEU A 116 9.60 9.01 -6.83
CA LEU A 116 9.28 10.17 -7.67
C LEU A 116 10.51 11.05 -7.77
N ASP A 117 10.77 11.62 -8.95
CA ASP A 117 11.93 12.50 -9.17
C ASP A 117 12.03 13.56 -8.05
N PRO A 118 13.09 13.55 -7.23
CA PRO A 118 13.22 14.49 -6.11
C PRO A 118 13.50 15.92 -6.57
N GLU A 119 13.83 16.16 -7.84
CA GLU A 119 14.03 17.50 -8.40
C GLU A 119 12.71 18.12 -8.93
N LEU A 120 11.64 17.34 -8.99
CA LEU A 120 10.32 17.83 -9.39
C LEU A 120 9.76 18.81 -8.35
N ASP A 121 9.40 20.01 -8.80
CA ASP A 121 8.74 21.00 -7.94
C ASP A 121 7.24 20.70 -7.81
N LEU A 122 6.87 19.99 -6.74
CA LEU A 122 5.47 19.63 -6.47
C LEU A 122 4.58 20.84 -6.20
N GLU A 123 5.13 21.94 -5.68
CA GLU A 123 4.35 23.16 -5.37
C GLU A 123 3.94 23.91 -6.64
N SER A 124 4.62 23.65 -7.76
CA SER A 124 4.25 24.19 -9.07
C SER A 124 3.08 23.44 -9.73
N LEU A 125 2.70 22.29 -9.19
CA LEU A 125 1.65 21.42 -9.71
C LEU A 125 0.32 21.71 -9.01
N ASN A 126 -0.80 21.45 -9.70
CA ASN A 126 -2.15 21.61 -9.14
C ASN A 126 -2.58 20.35 -8.36
N LEU A 127 -1.79 19.96 -7.35
CA LEU A 127 -2.06 18.80 -6.51
C LEU A 127 -3.16 19.10 -5.48
N SER A 128 -4.02 18.13 -5.23
CA SER A 128 -4.85 18.14 -4.01
C SER A 128 -3.96 18.02 -2.76
N PRO A 129 -4.47 18.36 -1.55
CA PRO A 129 -3.72 18.15 -0.31
C PRO A 129 -3.22 16.70 -0.13
N GLY A 130 -4.06 15.71 -0.46
CA GLY A 130 -3.71 14.29 -0.41
C GLY A 130 -2.66 13.90 -1.44
N GLU A 131 -2.79 14.37 -2.68
CA GLU A 131 -1.78 14.14 -3.72
C GLU A 131 -0.43 14.76 -3.35
N LEU A 132 -0.42 15.96 -2.74
CA LEU A 132 0.80 16.60 -2.26
C LEU A 132 1.49 15.77 -1.16
N ALA A 133 0.72 15.23 -0.21
CA ALA A 133 1.26 14.35 0.83
C ALA A 133 1.88 13.09 0.23
N VAL A 134 1.18 12.41 -0.69
CA VAL A 134 1.67 11.21 -1.39
C VAL A 134 2.89 11.53 -2.25
N GLY A 135 2.85 12.62 -3.02
CA GLY A 135 3.96 13.06 -3.86
C GLY A 135 5.22 13.34 -3.06
N ARG A 136 5.11 14.07 -1.94
CA ARG A 136 6.23 14.34 -1.03
C ARG A 136 6.80 13.06 -0.43
N ALA A 137 5.95 12.11 -0.06
CA ALA A 137 6.38 10.81 0.45
C ALA A 137 7.13 10.01 -0.63
N MET A 138 6.61 9.98 -1.85
CA MET A 138 7.25 9.32 -2.99
C MET A 138 8.57 9.97 -3.40
N GLN A 139 8.74 11.28 -3.21
CA GLN A 139 10.04 11.94 -3.39
C GLN A 139 11.02 11.61 -2.27
N ARG A 140 10.59 11.71 -1.00
CA ARG A 140 11.48 11.61 0.15
C ARG A 140 11.82 10.17 0.51
N TYR A 141 10.82 9.30 0.51
CA TYR A 141 10.92 7.91 0.94
C TYR A 141 10.66 6.93 -0.22
N GLY A 142 10.00 7.34 -1.30
CA GLY A 142 9.62 6.42 -2.37
C GLY A 142 8.61 5.37 -1.89
N GLY A 143 8.43 4.33 -2.69
CA GLY A 143 7.63 3.16 -2.34
C GLY A 143 8.27 1.90 -2.86
N TYR A 144 7.93 0.76 -2.28
CA TYR A 144 8.45 -0.54 -2.68
C TYR A 144 7.33 -1.42 -3.22
N LEU A 145 7.61 -2.12 -4.31
CA LEU A 145 6.66 -3.06 -4.89
C LEU A 145 6.56 -4.29 -3.99
N MET A 146 5.37 -4.59 -3.49
CA MET A 146 5.18 -5.66 -2.50
C MET A 146 4.20 -6.75 -2.91
N ASP A 147 3.42 -6.53 -3.96
CA ASP A 147 2.40 -7.47 -4.43
C ASP A 147 2.04 -7.23 -5.90
N VAL A 148 1.43 -8.22 -6.53
CA VAL A 148 0.70 -8.07 -7.80
C VAL A 148 -0.68 -7.42 -7.56
N ALA A 149 -1.12 -6.60 -8.49
CA ALA A 149 -2.49 -6.09 -8.54
C ALA A 149 -2.99 -6.01 -10.00
N ASP A 150 -4.29 -5.81 -10.19
CA ASP A 150 -4.90 -5.64 -11.52
C ASP A 150 -4.88 -4.17 -12.02
N THR A 151 -3.81 -3.43 -11.70
CA THR A 151 -3.64 -2.01 -12.06
C THR A 151 -2.18 -1.69 -12.37
N PRO A 152 -1.87 -0.73 -13.26
CA PRO A 152 -0.49 -0.35 -13.56
C PRO A 152 0.34 0.01 -12.33
N MET A 153 -0.27 0.70 -11.35
CA MET A 153 0.32 1.01 -10.05
C MET A 153 -0.79 1.33 -9.06
N SER A 154 -0.70 0.81 -7.83
CA SER A 154 -1.51 1.26 -6.70
C SER A 154 -0.67 1.53 -5.47
N VAL A 155 -1.25 2.29 -4.55
CA VAL A 155 -0.69 2.55 -3.22
C VAL A 155 -1.73 2.11 -2.18
N SER A 156 -1.28 1.52 -1.07
CA SER A 156 -2.18 1.05 -0.02
C SER A 156 -2.50 2.12 1.03
N PHE A 157 -3.78 2.27 1.34
CA PHE A 157 -4.29 3.16 2.38
C PHE A 157 -5.06 2.38 3.45
N GLU A 158 -4.98 2.86 4.69
CA GLU A 158 -5.85 2.43 5.78
C GLU A 158 -7.30 2.83 5.46
N ARG A 159 -8.27 2.00 5.84
CA ARG A 159 -9.67 2.40 5.69
C ARG A 159 -10.04 3.43 6.76
N ASP A 160 -10.62 4.56 6.35
CA ASP A 160 -11.17 5.54 7.29
C ASP A 160 -12.30 4.87 8.10
N ARG A 161 -12.21 4.94 9.43
CA ARG A 161 -13.17 4.32 10.34
C ARG A 161 -14.56 4.94 10.21
N ASP A 162 -14.62 6.21 9.83
CA ASP A 162 -15.86 6.96 9.70
C ASP A 162 -16.44 6.87 8.26
N ALA A 163 -15.80 6.07 7.39
CA ALA A 163 -16.31 5.74 6.06
C ALA A 163 -17.57 4.85 6.13
N VAL A 164 -18.65 5.32 5.52
CA VAL A 164 -19.82 4.48 5.24
C VAL A 164 -19.49 3.49 4.10
N PRO A 165 -20.21 2.36 3.98
CA PRO A 165 -19.94 1.37 2.93
C PRO A 165 -19.99 1.99 1.53
N GLY A 166 -18.92 1.80 0.74
CA GLY A 166 -18.79 2.33 -0.62
C GLY A 166 -18.21 3.73 -0.73
N GLU A 167 -17.92 4.39 0.39
CA GLU A 167 -17.30 5.72 0.44
C GLU A 167 -15.87 5.63 0.98
N LEU A 168 -15.07 6.64 0.65
CA LEU A 168 -13.70 6.77 1.16
C LEU A 168 -13.63 7.09 2.65
N GLY A 169 -14.59 7.88 3.13
CA GLY A 169 -14.56 8.52 4.45
C GLY A 169 -14.07 9.97 4.40
N PRO A 170 -14.42 10.78 5.41
CA PRO A 170 -14.25 12.22 5.39
C PRO A 170 -12.79 12.64 5.25
N THR A 171 -11.85 11.91 5.89
CA THR A 171 -10.43 12.28 5.88
C THR A 171 -9.87 12.31 4.46
N TYR A 172 -10.22 11.31 3.65
CA TYR A 172 -9.73 11.20 2.28
C TYR A 172 -10.48 12.13 1.32
N SER A 173 -11.79 12.28 1.48
CA SER A 173 -12.55 13.23 0.65
C SER A 173 -12.12 14.69 0.89
N ASP A 174 -11.86 15.05 2.14
CA ASP A 174 -11.38 16.39 2.51
C ASP A 174 -9.96 16.66 1.99
N ALA A 175 -9.14 15.61 1.89
CA ALA A 175 -7.83 15.66 1.25
C ALA A 175 -7.91 15.68 -0.30
N GLY A 176 -9.10 15.57 -0.88
CA GLY A 176 -9.34 15.68 -2.32
C GLY A 176 -9.22 14.38 -3.10
N PHE A 177 -9.20 13.20 -2.44
CA PHE A 177 -9.34 11.92 -3.13
C PHE A 177 -10.77 11.70 -3.60
N ARG A 178 -10.94 11.16 -4.80
CA ARG A 178 -12.22 11.04 -5.49
C ARG A 178 -12.93 9.70 -5.23
N TRP A 179 -12.18 8.61 -5.10
CA TRP A 179 -12.67 7.24 -4.89
C TRP A 179 -11.52 6.29 -4.49
N ASP A 180 -11.83 5.01 -4.21
CA ASP A 180 -10.88 4.01 -3.68
C ASP A 180 -9.81 3.53 -4.66
N TYR A 181 -9.96 3.82 -5.96
CA TYR A 181 -8.92 3.64 -6.99
C TYR A 181 -8.54 4.97 -7.66
N ASP A 182 -8.50 6.07 -6.90
CA ASP A 182 -8.06 7.35 -7.45
C ASP A 182 -6.65 7.25 -8.04
N ALA A 183 -6.54 7.57 -9.34
CA ALA A 183 -5.29 7.54 -10.08
C ALA A 183 -4.30 8.64 -9.66
N MET A 184 -4.72 9.62 -8.83
CA MET A 184 -3.91 10.76 -8.41
C MET A 184 -3.27 11.44 -9.64
N GLU A 185 -4.12 11.84 -10.59
CA GLU A 185 -3.74 12.24 -11.95
C GLU A 185 -2.82 13.47 -11.99
N ASN A 186 -2.77 14.28 -10.94
CA ASN A 186 -1.90 15.45 -10.92
C ASN A 186 -0.46 15.10 -10.51
N ILE A 187 -0.21 13.89 -10.00
CA ILE A 187 1.15 13.39 -9.75
C ILE A 187 1.73 12.85 -11.06
N PRO A 188 2.89 13.34 -11.52
CA PRO A 188 3.47 12.89 -12.79
C PRO A 188 4.20 11.56 -12.61
N TRP A 189 3.43 10.47 -12.62
CA TRP A 189 3.92 9.11 -12.44
C TRP A 189 4.95 8.66 -13.50
N ASP A 190 5.02 9.34 -14.65
CA ASP A 190 6.07 9.15 -15.66
C ASP A 190 7.47 9.60 -15.19
N LYS A 191 7.55 10.34 -14.07
CA LYS A 191 8.80 10.77 -13.42
C LYS A 191 9.28 9.82 -12.34
N LEU A 192 8.71 8.61 -12.26
CA LEU A 192 9.21 7.58 -11.37
C LEU A 192 10.55 7.02 -11.87
N ARG A 193 11.44 6.75 -10.94
CA ARG A 193 12.69 6.03 -11.17
C ARG A 193 12.80 4.82 -10.24
N VAL A 194 13.36 3.73 -10.74
CA VAL A 194 13.76 2.59 -9.91
C VAL A 194 15.10 2.92 -9.26
N LEU A 195 15.15 2.85 -7.93
CA LEU A 195 16.40 3.04 -7.19
C LEU A 195 17.31 1.82 -7.35
N LYS A 196 18.60 2.08 -7.53
CA LYS A 196 19.64 1.05 -7.65
C LYS A 196 19.96 0.42 -6.30
#